data_AF-A0A564ZAN6-F1
#
_entry.id   AF-A0A564ZAN6-F1
#
_cell.length_a   1.000
_cell.length_b   1.000
_cell.length_c   1.000
_cell.angle_alpha   90.00
_cell.angle_beta   90.00
_cell.angle_gamma   90.00
#
_symmetry.space_group_name_H-M   'P 1'
#
loop_
_entity.id
_entity.type
_entity.pdbx_description
1 polymer ?
#
loop_
_entity_poly.entity_id
_entity_poly.type
_entity_poly.pdbx_seq_one_letter_code
_entity_poly.pdbx_strand_id
1 'polypeptide(L)'
;MDNDDGVSELCFDTLLSGFAALVFCSTKQWCEQLAESMARQIYCLAEPYLKPQSEWPPSESNSPGRILRSHLDELGLCQCLQQLERCPAGLDPVLSRCIRFGVAFHHAGLTIEERDILELAFRKGILRLLIATSTLSSGVNLPARRVIIRSLFFHGQIIDYLNYKQMVGRAGRKGIDTCGEA
;
A
#
# COMPACT_ATOMS: atom_id res chain seq x y z
N MET A 1 -7.97 -7.85 -20.69
CA MET A 1 -6.73 -8.63 -20.55
C MET A 1 -6.28 -8.40 -19.13
N ASP A 2 -6.62 -9.34 -18.26
CA ASP A 2 -6.34 -9.25 -16.83
C ASP A 2 -4.83 -9.21 -16.61
N ASN A 3 -4.37 -8.13 -15.97
CA ASN A 3 -3.00 -7.96 -15.45
C ASN A 3 -2.80 -8.85 -14.23
N ASP A 4 -2.94 -10.17 -14.41
CA ASP A 4 -2.68 -11.11 -13.33
C ASP A 4 -1.18 -11.41 -13.25
N ASP A 5 -0.41 -10.41 -12.83
CA ASP A 5 1.04 -10.53 -12.59
C ASP A 5 1.32 -11.21 -11.22
N GLY A 6 0.32 -11.81 -10.56
CA GLY A 6 0.41 -12.37 -9.20
C GLY A 6 0.66 -11.35 -8.07
N VAL A 7 0.98 -10.09 -8.42
CA VAL A 7 1.28 -9.01 -7.46
C VAL A 7 0.12 -8.76 -6.51
N SER A 8 -1.12 -8.76 -7.03
CA SER A 8 -2.32 -8.55 -6.23
C SER A 8 -2.48 -9.63 -5.16
N GLU A 9 -2.26 -10.90 -5.53
CA GLU A 9 -2.34 -12.04 -4.63
C GLU A 9 -1.31 -11.93 -3.49
N LEU A 10 -0.06 -11.60 -3.82
CA LEU A 10 1.00 -11.37 -2.83
C LEU A 10 0.68 -10.20 -1.89
N CYS A 11 0.02 -9.16 -2.40
CA CYS A 11 -0.44 -8.04 -1.58
C CYS A 11 -1.56 -8.49 -0.63
N PHE A 12 -2.57 -9.22 -1.13
CA PHE A 12 -3.65 -9.75 -0.31
C PHE A 12 -3.16 -10.68 0.78
N ASP A 13 -2.27 -11.63 0.45
CA ASP A 13 -1.66 -12.54 1.42
C ASP A 13 -0.95 -11.78 2.56
N THR A 14 -0.22 -10.72 2.21
CA THR A 14 0.44 -9.86 3.22
C THR A 14 -0.58 -9.13 4.10
N LEU A 15 -1.63 -8.57 3.51
CA LEU A 15 -2.66 -7.80 4.22
C LEU A 15 -3.52 -8.69 5.11
N LEU A 16 -3.88 -9.89 4.64
CA LEU A 16 -4.64 -10.89 5.40
C LEU A 16 -3.83 -11.42 6.58
N SER A 17 -2.51 -11.52 6.43
CA SER A 17 -1.59 -11.84 7.52
C SER A 17 -1.38 -10.70 8.52
N GLY A 18 -1.99 -9.53 8.30
CA GLY A 18 -1.89 -8.37 9.21
C GLY A 18 -0.59 -7.60 9.08
N PHE A 19 0.12 -7.75 7.97
CA PHE A 19 1.38 -7.08 7.71
C PHE A 19 1.24 -5.99 6.64
N ALA A 20 2.32 -5.23 6.43
CA ALA A 20 2.39 -4.19 5.41
C ALA A 20 3.33 -4.59 4.27
N ALA A 21 2.97 -4.23 3.04
CA ALA A 21 3.76 -4.46 1.83
C ALA A 21 4.15 -3.16 1.13
N LEU A 22 5.34 -3.16 0.53
CA LEU A 22 5.82 -2.10 -0.36
C LEU A 22 6.00 -2.67 -1.77
N VAL A 23 5.33 -2.09 -2.75
CA VAL A 23 5.38 -2.56 -4.14
C VAL A 23 6.12 -1.53 -5.00
N PHE A 24 7.13 -1.96 -5.75
CA PHE A 24 7.81 -1.13 -6.73
C PHE A 24 7.28 -1.39 -8.14
N CYS A 25 6.80 -0.33 -8.78
CA CYS A 25 6.28 -0.32 -10.15
C CYS A 25 7.13 0.59 -11.05
N SER A 26 7.16 0.28 -12.35
CA SER A 26 8.03 0.98 -13.31
C SER A 26 7.55 2.38 -13.71
N THR A 27 6.25 2.67 -13.60
CA THR A 27 5.65 3.96 -14.02
C THR A 27 4.66 4.49 -12.99
N LYS A 28 4.40 5.80 -13.04
CA LYS A 28 3.40 6.49 -12.19
C LYS A 28 2.00 5.91 -12.41
N GLN A 29 1.61 5.77 -13.67
CA GLN A 29 0.34 5.18 -14.08
C GLN A 29 0.13 3.77 -13.50
N TRP A 30 1.18 2.94 -13.50
CA TRP A 30 1.08 1.62 -12.90
C TRP A 30 0.87 1.65 -11.39
N CYS A 31 1.49 2.62 -10.69
CA CYS A 31 1.30 2.79 -9.27
C CYS A 31 -0.16 3.13 -8.94
N GLU A 32 -0.70 4.11 -9.65
CA GLU A 32 -2.09 4.57 -9.48
C GLU A 32 -3.10 3.45 -9.81
N GLN A 33 -2.93 2.78 -10.96
CA GLN A 33 -3.83 1.69 -11.39
C GLN A 33 -3.82 0.51 -10.42
N LEU A 34 -2.64 0.10 -9.95
CA LEU A 34 -2.55 -1.00 -8.98
C LEU A 34 -3.16 -0.59 -7.63
N ALA A 35 -2.90 0.64 -7.17
CA ALA A 35 -3.46 1.14 -5.92
C ALA A 35 -4.98 1.20 -5.95
N GLU A 36 -5.56 1.72 -7.03
CA GLU A 36 -7.00 1.78 -7.21
C GLU A 36 -7.62 0.39 -7.32
N SER A 37 -6.98 -0.54 -8.06
CA SER A 37 -7.44 -1.93 -8.15
C SER A 37 -7.45 -2.62 -6.79
N MET A 38 -6.38 -2.47 -6.01
CA MET A 38 -6.26 -3.06 -4.68
C MET A 38 -7.30 -2.45 -3.72
N ALA A 39 -7.44 -1.12 -3.69
CA ALA A 39 -8.42 -0.44 -2.86
C ALA A 39 -9.85 -0.86 -3.19
N ARG A 40 -10.19 -0.98 -4.48
CA ARG A 40 -11.51 -1.46 -4.93
C ARG A 40 -11.78 -2.88 -4.47
N GLN A 41 -10.80 -3.78 -4.60
CA GLN A 41 -10.96 -5.17 -4.16
C GLN A 41 -11.08 -5.29 -2.64
N ILE A 42 -10.28 -4.53 -1.88
CA ILE A 42 -10.41 -4.44 -0.42
C ILE A 42 -11.80 -3.93 -0.04
N TYR A 43 -12.30 -2.89 -0.70
CA TYR A 43 -13.66 -2.39 -0.49
C TYR A 43 -14.70 -3.48 -0.75
N CYS A 44 -14.67 -4.15 -1.90
CA CYS A 44 -15.65 -5.20 -2.23
C CYS A 44 -15.68 -6.32 -1.19
N LEU A 45 -14.53 -6.67 -0.60
CA LEU A 45 -14.45 -7.68 0.45
C LEU A 45 -14.92 -7.13 1.81
N ALA A 46 -14.52 -5.90 2.16
CA ALA A 46 -14.75 -5.30 3.48
C ALA A 46 -16.13 -4.63 3.61
N GLU A 47 -16.80 -4.26 2.52
CA GLU A 47 -18.06 -3.50 2.50
C GLU A 47 -19.16 -4.09 3.41
N PRO A 48 -19.39 -5.41 3.42
CA PRO A 48 -20.37 -6.01 4.34
C PRO A 48 -20.07 -5.77 5.83
N TYR A 49 -18.81 -5.52 6.16
CA TYR A 49 -18.30 -5.33 7.52
C TYR A 49 -18.07 -3.85 7.90
N LEU A 50 -18.35 -2.92 6.98
CA LEU A 50 -18.35 -1.47 7.28
C LEU A 50 -19.61 -1.04 8.06
N LYS A 51 -20.68 -1.84 7.98
CA LYS A 51 -21.94 -1.63 8.71
C LYS A 51 -21.82 -2.04 10.18
N PRO A 52 -22.76 -1.64 11.05
CA PRO A 52 -22.80 -2.13 12.43
C PRO A 52 -22.80 -3.65 12.51
N GLN A 53 -22.19 -4.22 13.55
CA GLN A 53 -22.02 -5.67 13.71
C GLN A 53 -23.34 -6.46 13.65
N SER A 54 -24.47 -5.84 14.00
CA SER A 54 -25.80 -6.44 13.90
C SER A 54 -26.24 -6.78 12.47
N GLU A 55 -25.63 -6.12 11.47
CA GLU A 55 -25.95 -6.28 10.04
C GLU A 55 -24.91 -7.11 9.29
N TRP A 56 -23.92 -7.67 10.00
CA TRP A 56 -22.88 -8.47 9.35
C TRP A 56 -23.48 -9.77 8.81
N PRO A 57 -23.00 -10.24 7.64
CA PRO A 57 -23.42 -11.53 7.12
C PRO A 57 -23.10 -12.64 8.14
N PRO A 58 -23.92 -13.70 8.21
CA PRO A 58 -23.69 -14.83 9.13
C PRO A 58 -22.45 -15.68 8.78
N SER A 59 -21.59 -15.19 7.88
CA SER A 59 -20.38 -15.84 7.41
C SER A 59 -19.37 -16.11 8.52
N GLU A 60 -18.50 -17.08 8.27
CA GLU A 60 -17.42 -17.49 9.17
C GLU A 60 -16.64 -16.30 9.75
N SER A 61 -16.28 -16.44 11.03
CA SER A 61 -15.50 -15.45 11.78
C SER A 61 -14.17 -15.04 11.12
N ASN A 62 -13.68 -15.82 10.15
CA ASN A 62 -12.39 -15.67 9.49
C ASN A 62 -12.49 -15.28 8.01
N SER A 63 -13.58 -14.61 7.61
CA SER A 63 -13.72 -14.15 6.23
C SER A 63 -12.64 -13.10 5.88
N PRO A 64 -12.11 -13.10 4.64
CA PRO A 64 -11.09 -12.13 4.22
C PRO A 64 -11.51 -10.67 4.43
N GLY A 65 -12.78 -10.36 4.14
CA GLY A 65 -13.33 -9.02 4.33
C GLY A 65 -13.30 -8.53 5.78
N ARG A 66 -13.63 -9.42 6.73
CA ARG A 66 -13.60 -9.10 8.16
C ARG A 66 -12.18 -8.87 8.65
N ILE A 67 -11.23 -9.70 8.22
CA ILE A 67 -9.81 -9.57 8.56
C ILE A 67 -9.25 -8.25 8.01
N LEU A 68 -9.50 -7.94 6.74
CA LEU A 68 -9.06 -6.69 6.13
C LEU A 68 -9.64 -5.50 6.89
N ARG A 69 -10.94 -5.55 7.24
CA ARG A 69 -11.61 -4.50 8.02
C ARG A 69 -11.00 -4.32 9.41
N SER A 70 -10.62 -5.39 10.10
CA SER A 70 -10.01 -5.30 11.44
C SER A 70 -8.59 -4.74 11.42
N HIS A 71 -7.91 -4.75 10.26
CA HIS A 71 -6.58 -4.19 10.10
C HIS A 71 -6.56 -2.71 9.70
N LEU A 72 -7.72 -2.11 9.38
CA LEU A 72 -7.82 -0.68 9.03
C LEU A 72 -7.78 0.20 10.28
N ASP A 73 -6.81 1.11 10.34
CA ASP A 73 -6.75 2.18 11.34
C ASP A 73 -7.60 3.38 10.90
N GLU A 74 -8.92 3.29 11.11
CA GLU A 74 -9.86 4.31 10.62
C GLU A 74 -9.53 5.73 11.10
N LEU A 75 -9.04 5.87 12.32
CA LEU A 75 -8.68 7.17 12.89
C LEU A 75 -7.40 7.71 12.24
N GLY A 76 -6.37 6.88 12.10
CA GLY A 76 -5.15 7.24 11.39
C GLY A 76 -5.40 7.59 9.93
N LEU A 77 -6.27 6.85 9.24
CA LEU A 77 -6.64 7.09 7.85
C LEU A 77 -7.41 8.41 7.69
N CYS A 78 -8.35 8.71 8.58
CA CYS A 78 -9.03 9.99 8.61
C CYS A 78 -8.06 11.16 8.80
N GLN A 79 -7.10 11.03 9.72
CA GLN A 79 -6.07 12.05 9.95
C GLN A 79 -5.16 12.24 8.73
N CYS A 80 -4.76 11.15 8.08
CA CYS A 80 -3.96 11.19 6.86
C CYS A 80 -4.67 11.96 5.74
N LEU A 81 -5.96 11.66 5.50
CA LEU A 81 -6.79 12.36 4.52
C LEU A 81 -6.90 13.86 4.83
N GLN A 82 -7.15 14.22 6.10
CA GLN A 82 -7.23 15.63 6.51
C GLN A 82 -5.91 16.38 6.34
N GLN A 83 -4.77 15.71 6.53
CA GLN A 83 -3.46 16.33 6.28
C GLN A 83 -3.25 16.60 4.79
N LEU A 84 -3.61 15.64 3.92
CA LEU A 84 -3.50 15.80 2.47
C LEU A 84 -4.46 16.85 1.92
N GLU A 85 -5.68 16.97 2.44
CA GLU A 85 -6.63 18.03 2.07
C GLU A 85 -6.10 19.44 2.35
N ARG A 86 -5.18 19.59 3.32
CA ARG A 86 -4.55 20.87 3.66
C ARG A 86 -3.33 21.18 2.80
N CYS A 87 -2.85 20.24 1.98
CA CYS A 87 -1.76 20.50 1.05
C CYS A 87 -2.22 21.49 -0.04
N PRO A 88 -1.36 22.39 -0.52
CA PRO A 88 -1.73 23.37 -1.56
C PRO A 88 -2.20 22.74 -2.87
N ALA A 89 -1.75 21.52 -3.18
CA ALA A 89 -2.18 20.77 -4.36
C ALA A 89 -3.63 20.26 -4.27
N GLY A 90 -4.22 20.25 -3.06
CA GLY A 90 -5.47 19.57 -2.77
C GLY A 90 -5.31 18.06 -2.71
N LEU A 91 -6.35 17.36 -2.25
CA LEU A 91 -6.35 15.90 -2.18
C LEU A 91 -6.78 15.30 -3.53
N ASP A 92 -5.88 14.55 -4.15
CA ASP A 92 -6.20 13.78 -5.34
C ASP A 92 -7.35 12.78 -5.06
N PRO A 93 -8.41 12.72 -5.91
CA PRO A 93 -9.57 11.89 -5.66
C PRO A 93 -9.27 10.38 -5.75
N VAL A 94 -8.29 9.95 -6.55
CA VAL A 94 -7.85 8.55 -6.62
C VAL A 94 -7.13 8.19 -5.31
N LEU A 95 -6.20 9.05 -4.87
CA LEU A 95 -5.49 8.89 -3.61
C LEU A 95 -6.45 8.85 -2.41
N SER A 96 -7.45 9.73 -2.40
CA SER A 96 -8.51 9.74 -1.37
C SER A 96 -9.24 8.39 -1.27
N ARG A 97 -9.64 7.83 -2.41
CA ARG A 97 -10.31 6.51 -2.44
C ARG A 97 -9.39 5.40 -1.96
N CYS A 98 -8.11 5.43 -2.34
CA CYS A 98 -7.15 4.42 -1.94
C CYS A 98 -6.88 4.44 -0.43
N ILE A 99 -6.65 5.63 0.14
CA ILE A 99 -6.27 5.78 1.55
C ILE A 99 -7.37 5.27 2.47
N ARG A 100 -8.66 5.44 2.13
CA ARG A 100 -9.78 4.90 2.93
C ARG A 100 -9.70 3.40 3.21
N PHE A 101 -8.94 2.66 2.40
CA PHE A 101 -8.72 1.23 2.54
C PHE A 101 -7.26 0.86 2.85
N GLY A 102 -6.48 1.80 3.41
CA GLY A 102 -5.10 1.56 3.83
C GLY A 102 -4.10 1.38 2.68
N VAL A 103 -4.46 1.82 1.47
CA VAL A 103 -3.65 1.75 0.25
C VAL A 103 -3.24 3.15 -0.19
N ALA A 104 -2.01 3.34 -0.66
CA ALA A 104 -1.60 4.57 -1.31
C ALA A 104 -0.60 4.31 -2.44
N PHE A 105 -0.49 5.27 -3.36
CA PHE A 105 0.58 5.32 -4.36
C PHE A 105 1.58 6.43 -4.04
N HIS A 106 2.84 6.24 -4.45
CA HIS A 106 3.93 7.20 -4.22
C HIS A 106 4.82 7.34 -5.45
N HIS A 107 4.88 8.55 -6.01
CA HIS A 107 5.75 8.84 -7.15
C HIS A 107 6.09 10.33 -7.20
N ALA A 108 7.04 10.69 -8.06
CA ALA A 108 7.47 12.08 -8.29
C ALA A 108 6.41 12.99 -8.96
N GLY A 109 5.14 12.59 -8.98
CA GLY A 109 4.03 13.45 -9.38
C GLY A 109 3.32 14.09 -8.18
N LEU A 110 3.52 13.52 -6.99
CA LEU A 110 3.08 14.09 -5.73
C LEU A 110 4.06 15.18 -5.27
N THR A 111 3.53 16.17 -4.55
CA THR A 111 4.32 17.19 -3.86
C THR A 111 5.24 16.56 -2.81
N ILE A 112 6.18 17.33 -2.28
CA ILE A 112 7.08 16.83 -1.21
C ILE A 112 6.24 16.58 0.05
N GLU A 113 5.33 17.49 0.37
CA GLU A 113 4.46 17.45 1.53
C GLU A 113 3.55 16.23 1.52
N GLU A 114 2.92 15.91 0.39
CA GLU A 114 2.11 14.70 0.24
C GLU A 114 2.94 13.43 0.45
N ARG A 115 4.14 13.37 -0.14
CA ARG A 115 5.05 12.24 0.03
C ARG A 115 5.44 12.05 1.48
N ASP A 116 5.80 13.11 2.19
CA ASP A 116 6.16 13.04 3.61
C ASP A 116 5.00 12.51 4.49
N ILE A 117 3.77 12.93 4.20
CA ILE A 117 2.56 12.45 4.89
C ILE A 117 2.36 10.94 4.65
N LEU A 118 2.42 10.50 3.39
CA LEU A 118 2.24 9.08 3.03
C LEU A 118 3.34 8.19 3.61
N GLU A 119 4.59 8.65 3.58
CA GLU A 119 5.73 7.94 4.16
C GLU A 119 5.60 7.81 5.68
N LEU A 120 5.17 8.86 6.37
CA LEU A 120 4.91 8.82 7.80
C LEU A 120 3.75 7.88 8.14
N ALA A 121 2.66 7.93 7.37
CA ALA A 121 1.50 7.08 7.56
C ALA A 121 1.85 5.60 7.36
N PHE A 122 2.64 5.26 6.34
CA PHE A 122 3.13 3.89 6.14
C PHE A 122 4.05 3.44 7.28
N ARG A 123 5.00 4.30 7.71
CA ARG A 123 5.91 3.99 8.82
C ARG A 123 5.17 3.74 10.15
N LYS A 124 4.04 4.43 10.37
CA LYS A 124 3.18 4.25 11.54
C LYS A 124 2.27 3.03 11.45
N GLY A 125 2.21 2.35 10.31
CA GLY A 125 1.29 1.22 10.07
C GLY A 125 -0.15 1.63 9.82
N ILE A 126 -0.40 2.93 9.58
CA ILE A 126 -1.69 3.50 9.20
C ILE A 126 -2.01 3.05 7.77
N LEU A 127 -1.05 3.22 6.86
CA LEU A 127 -1.10 2.60 5.53
C LEU A 127 -0.44 1.22 5.61
N ARG A 128 -1.08 0.23 4.99
CA ARG A 128 -0.61 -1.16 4.95
C ARG A 128 -0.09 -1.56 3.57
N LEU A 129 -0.49 -0.85 2.53
CA LEU A 129 0.03 -1.06 1.18
C LEU A 129 0.50 0.26 0.59
N LEU A 130 1.77 0.34 0.23
CA LEU A 130 2.34 1.49 -0.49
C LEU A 130 2.89 1.01 -1.83
N ILE A 131 2.43 1.62 -2.93
CA ILE A 131 2.84 1.27 -4.28
C ILE A 131 3.62 2.45 -4.87
N ALA A 132 4.90 2.25 -5.16
CA ALA A 132 5.82 3.33 -5.45
C ALA A 132 6.64 3.13 -6.73
N THR A 133 7.09 4.23 -7.32
CA THR A 133 8.18 4.20 -8.30
C THR A 133 9.55 4.05 -7.63
N SER A 134 10.58 3.74 -8.41
CA SER A 134 11.96 3.56 -7.91
C SER A 134 12.52 4.79 -7.18
N THR A 135 11.98 5.99 -7.40
CA THR A 135 12.38 7.20 -6.68
C THR A 135 12.26 7.11 -5.16
N LEU A 136 11.43 6.19 -4.63
CA LEU A 136 11.31 5.94 -3.20
C LEU A 136 12.45 5.03 -2.66
N SER A 137 13.23 4.37 -3.52
CA SER A 137 14.28 3.44 -3.09
C SER A 137 15.41 4.14 -2.33
N SER A 138 15.67 5.42 -2.59
CA SER A 138 16.71 6.22 -1.93
C SER A 138 16.11 7.19 -0.90
N GLY A 139 16.75 7.30 0.27
CA GLY A 139 16.51 8.43 1.21
C GLY A 139 15.45 8.25 2.30
N VAL A 140 14.67 7.15 2.33
CA VAL A 140 13.59 6.98 3.32
C VAL A 140 13.70 5.69 4.12
N ASN A 141 13.49 5.72 5.45
CA ASN A 141 13.36 4.50 6.26
C ASN A 141 11.89 4.04 6.30
N LEU A 142 11.53 3.14 5.39
CA LEU A 142 10.20 2.52 5.28
C LEU A 142 10.35 1.00 5.32
N PRO A 143 10.40 0.40 6.53
CA PRO A 143 10.46 -1.04 6.66
C PRO A 143 9.09 -1.64 6.31
N ALA A 144 9.06 -2.56 5.35
CA ALA A 144 7.89 -3.36 5.02
C ALA A 144 8.16 -4.84 5.34
N ARG A 145 7.10 -5.58 5.65
CA ARG A 145 7.20 -7.03 5.87
C ARG A 145 7.62 -7.74 4.59
N ARG A 146 7.01 -7.30 3.49
CA ARG A 146 7.20 -7.79 2.13
C ARG A 146 7.52 -6.63 1.20
N VAL A 147 8.54 -6.79 0.36
CA VAL A 147 8.78 -5.90 -0.79
C VAL A 147 8.50 -6.68 -2.06
N ILE A 148 7.77 -6.08 -3.00
CA ILE A 148 7.42 -6.72 -4.27
C ILE A 148 7.94 -5.83 -5.40
N ILE A 149 8.82 -6.35 -6.25
CA ILE A 149 9.31 -5.63 -7.43
C ILE A 149 8.57 -6.18 -8.65
N ARG A 150 7.60 -5.42 -9.14
CA ARG A 150 6.70 -5.89 -10.21
C ARG A 150 7.38 -6.08 -11.57
N SER A 151 8.40 -5.28 -11.86
CA SER A 151 9.18 -5.37 -13.10
C SER A 151 10.62 -5.03 -12.81
N LEU A 152 11.56 -5.74 -13.44
CA LEU A 152 12.97 -5.35 -13.42
C LEU A 152 13.29 -4.28 -14.48
N PHE A 153 12.35 -3.97 -15.37
CA PHE A 153 12.50 -2.96 -16.42
C PHE A 153 11.86 -1.64 -16.00
N PHE A 154 12.70 -0.65 -15.72
CA PHE A 154 12.29 0.72 -15.41
C PHE A 154 12.78 1.65 -16.53
N HIS A 155 11.89 2.45 -17.10
CA HIS A 155 12.22 3.38 -18.20
C HIS A 155 12.92 2.70 -19.40
N GLY A 156 12.55 1.45 -19.71
CA GLY A 156 13.13 0.67 -20.81
C GLY A 156 14.49 0.05 -20.52
N GLN A 157 15.02 0.18 -19.29
CA GLN A 157 16.30 -0.40 -18.87
C GLN A 157 16.11 -1.35 -17.69
N ILE A 158 16.95 -2.39 -17.63
CA ILE A 158 17.02 -3.27 -16.47
C ILE A 158 17.56 -2.44 -15.29
N ILE A 159 16.94 -2.57 -14.11
CA ILE A 159 17.44 -1.93 -12.89
C ILE A 159 18.87 -2.37 -12.60
N ASP A 160 19.70 -1.41 -12.21
CA ASP A 160 21.04 -1.73 -11.77
C ASP A 160 21.02 -2.47 -10.42
N TYR A 161 22.14 -3.12 -10.13
CA TYR A 161 22.31 -3.87 -8.89
C TYR A 161 22.09 -3.00 -7.63
N LEU A 162 22.49 -1.73 -7.69
CA LEU A 162 22.36 -0.81 -6.56
C LEU A 162 20.89 -0.48 -6.26
N ASN A 163 20.10 -0.11 -7.26
CA ASN A 163 18.67 0.17 -7.07
C ASN A 163 17.92 -1.09 -6.65
N TYR A 164 18.22 -2.24 -7.24
CA TYR A 164 17.66 -3.52 -6.80
C TYR A 164 17.95 -3.77 -5.31
N LYS A 165 19.22 -3.63 -4.89
CA LYS A 165 19.62 -3.79 -3.48
C LYS A 165 18.93 -2.80 -2.54
N GLN A 166 18.74 -1.55 -2.97
CA GLN A 166 18.02 -0.54 -2.19
C GLN A 166 16.53 -0.87 -2.04
N MET A 167 15.90 -1.45 -3.06
CA MET A 167 14.51 -1.89 -3.01
C MET A 167 14.34 -3.07 -2.05
N VAL A 168 15.06 -4.17 -2.28
CA VAL A 168 14.92 -5.39 -1.46
C VAL A 168 15.42 -5.18 -0.02
N GLY A 169 16.34 -4.24 0.21
CA GLY A 169 16.81 -3.87 1.55
C GLY A 169 15.72 -3.27 2.46
N ARG A 170 14.53 -2.97 1.91
CA ARG A 170 13.35 -2.51 2.66
C ARG A 170 12.49 -3.66 3.19
N ALA A 171 12.78 -4.88 2.76
CA ALA A 171 12.11 -6.07 3.27
C ALA A 171 12.73 -6.52 4.60
N GLY A 172 11.86 -6.80 5.57
CA GLY A 172 12.24 -7.40 6.84
C GLY A 172 12.57 -6.37 7.92
N ARG A 173 11.87 -6.50 9.05
CA ARG A 173 12.11 -5.72 10.26
C ARG A 173 13.00 -6.54 11.20
N LYS A 174 14.31 -6.26 11.24
CA LYS A 174 15.16 -6.79 12.33
C LYS A 174 14.63 -6.28 13.67
N GLY A 175 13.97 -7.16 14.43
CA GLY A 175 13.51 -6.91 15.80
C GLY A 175 12.00 -6.99 16.06
N ILE A 176 11.14 -7.05 15.02
CA ILE A 176 9.68 -7.18 15.20
C ILE A 176 9.07 -8.31 14.36
N ASP A 177 9.69 -8.68 13.23
CA ASP A 177 9.28 -9.84 12.45
C ASP A 177 10.35 -10.94 12.51
N THR A 178 9.90 -12.19 12.64
CA THR A 178 10.77 -13.37 12.71
C THR A 178 11.41 -13.73 11.36
N CYS A 179 10.81 -13.36 10.21
CA CYS A 179 11.28 -13.78 8.87
C CYS A 179 10.90 -12.82 7.74
N GLY A 180 11.69 -11.81 7.34
CA GLY A 180 11.37 -10.92 6.18
C GLY A 180 11.32 -11.64 4.81
N GLU A 181 10.43 -11.23 3.90
CA GLU A 181 10.32 -11.77 2.53
C GLU A 181 10.54 -10.66 1.49
N ALA A 182 11.38 -10.91 0.48
CA ALA A 182 11.77 -9.94 -0.54
C ALA A 182 11.77 -10.59 -1.92
#